data_AF-A0A0R3P9K8-F1
#
_entry.id   AF-A0A0R3P9K8-F1
#
_cell.length_a   1.000
_cell.length_b   1.000
_cell.length_c   1.000
_cell.angle_alpha   90.00
_cell.angle_beta   90.00
_cell.angle_gamma   90.00
#
_symmetry.space_group_name_H-M   'P 1'
#
loop_
_entity.id
_entity.type
_entity.pdbx_description
1 polymer ?
#
loop_
_entity_poly.entity_id
_entity_poly.type
_entity_poly.pdbx_seq_one_letter_code
_entity_poly.pdbx_strand_id
1 'polypeptide(L)'
;MPKSTIDNLEVLVFGTERGMVFVVDSQAFQVIAECQISGVPVQIVTYGVFDVEYRCFVSTRNGNIFCVKRAQTVKEKPIISCKTDIVSFNILNKIVLATTDHMLFFYSFAGKCLNSIAIGESINGLEPFRYAPKQFEGILVLLENQIRLYTHLHLLDIIKTERSLSWMKFGQFGREEGALIVGTSDGGLFVKLFRRKASLDERVDLAAPPKPYNIKLNIPKKSKIFIDQTMRERENVNQINQVAFAEMSVSSADSISTHPDHSVDIAVTVNGFGPKFRLNVKLSCTTKTPLYNLWLSMVFSPSIYRFEQTLIPVSILMPGHFYTFTTLVECLEQEKVSISFRMYRVEY
;
A
#
# COMPACT_ATOMS: atom_id res chain seq x y z
N MET A 1 -51.03 -8.53 30.29
CA MET A 1 -51.56 -8.96 28.99
C MET A 1 -50.43 -8.85 27.97
N PRO A 2 -50.05 -9.93 27.27
CA PRO A 2 -49.10 -9.82 26.18
C PRO A 2 -49.75 -9.01 25.06
N LYS A 3 -49.09 -7.93 24.61
CA LYS A 3 -49.48 -7.25 23.38
C LYS A 3 -49.42 -8.30 22.27
N SER A 4 -50.53 -8.54 21.60
CA SER A 4 -50.58 -9.37 20.40
C SER A 4 -49.61 -8.78 19.37
N THR A 5 -48.43 -9.38 19.25
CA THR A 5 -47.57 -9.21 18.09
C THR A 5 -48.39 -9.74 16.93
N ILE A 6 -48.93 -8.85 16.09
CA ILE A 6 -49.38 -9.24 14.76
C ILE A 6 -48.12 -9.83 14.12
N ASP A 7 -48.14 -11.12 13.79
CA ASP A 7 -47.05 -11.79 13.10
C ASP A 7 -46.86 -11.09 11.76
N ASN A 8 -45.91 -10.16 11.70
CA ASN A 8 -45.55 -9.51 10.46
C ASN A 8 -44.94 -10.57 9.55
N LEU A 9 -45.56 -10.79 8.40
CA LEU A 9 -45.06 -11.72 7.40
C LEU A 9 -43.74 -11.21 6.82
N GLU A 10 -42.76 -12.11 6.72
CA GLU A 10 -41.47 -11.80 6.12
C GLU A 10 -41.57 -11.86 4.59
N VAL A 11 -40.76 -11.06 3.91
CA VAL A 11 -40.68 -11.02 2.45
C VAL A 11 -39.26 -11.35 2.02
N LEU A 12 -39.12 -12.28 1.07
CA LEU A 12 -37.81 -12.69 0.57
C LEU A 12 -37.36 -11.74 -0.54
N VAL A 13 -36.08 -11.37 -0.53
CA VAL A 13 -35.46 -10.58 -1.60
C VAL A 13 -34.19 -11.27 -2.07
N PHE A 14 -34.04 -11.47 -3.37
CA PHE A 14 -32.82 -12.05 -3.94
C PHE A 14 -32.45 -11.41 -5.27
N GLY A 15 -31.17 -11.48 -5.61
CA GLY A 15 -30.61 -11.02 -6.88
C GLY A 15 -30.16 -12.18 -7.75
N THR A 16 -30.03 -11.94 -9.05
CA THR A 16 -29.54 -12.92 -10.03
C THR A 16 -28.36 -12.39 -10.82
N GLU A 17 -27.58 -13.29 -11.43
CA GLU A 17 -26.47 -12.94 -12.34
C GLU A 17 -26.87 -12.07 -13.52
N ARG A 18 -28.15 -12.06 -13.91
CA ARG A 18 -28.65 -11.22 -15.01
C ARG A 18 -28.93 -9.78 -14.60
N GLY A 19 -28.66 -9.39 -13.36
CA GLY A 19 -28.94 -8.05 -12.85
C GLY A 19 -30.39 -7.84 -12.38
N MET A 20 -31.20 -8.89 -12.32
CA MET A 20 -32.56 -8.82 -11.79
C MET A 20 -32.55 -8.98 -10.28
N VAL A 21 -33.37 -8.18 -9.60
CA VAL A 21 -33.71 -8.30 -8.18
C VAL A 21 -35.19 -8.60 -8.05
N PHE A 22 -35.50 -9.67 -7.35
CA PHE A 22 -36.86 -10.14 -7.12
C PHE A 22 -37.25 -9.99 -5.67
N VAL A 23 -38.51 -9.65 -5.45
CA VAL A 23 -39.17 -9.63 -4.15
C VAL A 23 -40.27 -10.69 -4.20
N VAL A 24 -40.23 -11.64 -3.28
CA VAL A 24 -41.08 -12.83 -3.28
C VAL A 24 -41.83 -12.93 -1.96
N ASP A 25 -43.14 -13.17 -2.06
CA ASP A 25 -43.99 -13.48 -0.93
C ASP A 25 -43.59 -14.83 -0.32
N SER A 26 -43.34 -14.86 0.99
CA SER A 26 -42.83 -16.05 1.68
C SER A 26 -43.86 -17.18 1.84
N GLN A 27 -45.15 -16.91 1.63
CA GLN A 27 -46.23 -17.87 1.80
C GLN A 27 -46.73 -18.39 0.45
N ALA A 28 -47.00 -17.49 -0.48
CA ALA A 28 -47.49 -17.80 -1.82
C ALA A 28 -46.39 -18.18 -2.81
N PHE A 29 -45.12 -17.88 -2.48
CA PHE A 29 -43.96 -18.07 -3.36
C PHE A 29 -44.12 -17.39 -4.72
N GLN A 30 -44.85 -16.27 -4.75
CA GLN A 30 -45.06 -15.46 -5.94
C GLN A 30 -44.15 -14.24 -5.94
N VAL A 31 -43.68 -13.86 -7.13
CA VAL A 31 -42.98 -12.60 -7.33
C VAL A 31 -43.97 -11.46 -7.21
N ILE A 32 -43.80 -10.62 -6.19
CA ILE A 32 -44.67 -9.47 -5.90
C ILE A 32 -44.07 -8.14 -6.36
N ALA A 33 -42.75 -8.10 -6.57
CA ALA A 33 -42.09 -6.99 -7.26
C ALA A 33 -40.77 -7.48 -7.88
N GLU A 34 -40.37 -6.83 -8.98
CA GLU A 34 -39.08 -7.08 -9.61
C GLU A 34 -38.48 -5.78 -10.16
N CYS A 35 -37.16 -5.74 -10.28
CA CYS A 35 -36.47 -4.66 -10.97
C CYS A 35 -35.15 -5.11 -11.57
N GLN A 36 -34.80 -4.49 -12.70
CA GLN A 36 -33.49 -4.64 -13.35
C GLN A 36 -32.52 -3.56 -12.84
N ILE A 37 -31.30 -3.96 -12.49
CA ILE A 37 -30.21 -3.08 -12.08
C ILE A 37 -29.09 -3.16 -13.13
N SER A 38 -28.40 -2.03 -13.32
CA SER A 38 -27.20 -1.95 -14.17
C SER A 38 -25.99 -2.52 -13.43
N GLY A 39 -25.85 -3.85 -13.48
CA GLY A 39 -24.76 -4.60 -12.86
C GLY A 39 -25.25 -5.84 -12.11
N VAL A 40 -24.33 -6.74 -11.78
CA VAL A 40 -24.63 -7.98 -11.07
C VAL A 40 -24.71 -7.72 -9.56
N PRO A 41 -25.87 -7.98 -8.89
CA PRO A 41 -26.02 -7.89 -7.45
C PRO A 41 -25.06 -8.81 -6.70
N VAL A 42 -24.44 -8.31 -5.64
CA VAL A 42 -23.54 -9.08 -4.75
C VAL A 42 -24.11 -9.19 -3.35
N GLN A 43 -24.55 -8.07 -2.78
CA GLN A 43 -25.18 -8.02 -1.47
C GLN A 43 -26.42 -7.13 -1.52
N ILE A 44 -27.49 -7.59 -0.86
CA ILE A 44 -28.75 -6.85 -0.74
C ILE A 44 -29.02 -6.62 0.74
N VAL A 45 -29.31 -5.37 1.11
CA VAL A 45 -29.72 -5.00 2.46
C VAL A 45 -31.00 -4.19 2.36
N THR A 46 -32.03 -4.62 3.09
CA THR A 46 -33.36 -4.01 3.08
C THR A 46 -33.58 -3.13 4.30
N TYR A 47 -34.46 -2.14 4.14
CA TYR A 47 -34.88 -1.25 5.22
C TYR A 47 -36.34 -0.87 5.03
N GLY A 48 -37.14 -0.97 6.10
CA GLY A 48 -38.55 -0.58 6.10
C GLY A 48 -39.52 -1.76 6.02
N VAL A 49 -40.77 -1.46 5.65
CA VAL A 49 -41.90 -2.42 5.62
C VAL A 49 -42.50 -2.42 4.22
N PHE A 50 -42.70 -3.60 3.63
CA PHE A 50 -43.10 -3.75 2.23
C PHE A 50 -44.39 -2.99 1.87
N ASP A 51 -45.44 -3.16 2.69
CA ASP A 51 -46.76 -2.54 2.46
C ASP A 51 -46.85 -1.07 2.87
N VAL A 52 -45.79 -0.49 3.43
CA VAL A 52 -45.75 0.93 3.83
C VAL A 52 -44.71 1.65 2.97
N GLU A 53 -43.46 1.58 3.37
CA GLU A 53 -42.30 2.14 2.67
C GLU A 53 -41.12 1.20 2.89
N TYR A 54 -40.55 0.72 1.79
CA TYR A 54 -39.32 -0.08 1.81
C TYR A 54 -38.26 0.52 0.89
N ARG A 55 -37.01 0.21 1.23
CA ARG A 55 -35.82 0.49 0.43
C ARG A 55 -34.97 -0.78 0.37
N CYS A 56 -34.70 -1.25 -0.84
CA CYS A 56 -33.72 -2.30 -1.07
C CYS A 56 -32.44 -1.64 -1.58
N PHE A 57 -31.37 -1.75 -0.80
CA PHE A 57 -30.05 -1.32 -1.20
C PHE A 57 -29.32 -2.50 -1.80
N VAL A 58 -28.79 -2.34 -3.00
CA VAL A 58 -28.18 -3.42 -3.76
C VAL A 58 -26.79 -2.99 -4.18
N SER A 59 -25.77 -3.66 -3.65
CA SER A 59 -24.41 -3.50 -4.15
C SER A 59 -24.20 -4.37 -5.38
N THR A 60 -23.36 -3.90 -6.30
CA THR A 60 -22.97 -4.64 -7.50
C THR A 60 -21.48 -4.95 -7.48
N ARG A 61 -21.06 -5.91 -8.33
CA ARG A 61 -19.64 -6.26 -8.52
C ARG A 61 -18.75 -5.10 -8.91
N ASN A 62 -19.31 -4.06 -9.52
CA ASN A 62 -18.57 -2.90 -10.02
C ASN A 62 -18.45 -1.79 -8.96
N GLY A 63 -18.62 -2.10 -7.67
CA GLY A 63 -18.51 -1.12 -6.58
C GLY A 63 -19.62 -0.06 -6.54
N ASN A 64 -20.77 -0.33 -7.15
CA ASN A 64 -21.92 0.59 -7.15
C ASN A 64 -23.01 0.13 -6.19
N ILE A 65 -23.70 1.06 -5.53
CA ILE A 65 -24.89 0.79 -4.74
C ILE A 65 -26.10 1.48 -5.36
N PHE A 66 -27.14 0.72 -5.61
CA PHE A 66 -28.45 1.20 -6.05
C PHE A 66 -29.45 1.17 -4.89
N CYS A 67 -30.44 2.08 -4.94
CA CYS A 67 -31.56 2.09 -4.00
C CYS A 67 -32.86 1.91 -4.78
N VAL A 68 -33.52 0.78 -4.54
CA VAL A 68 -34.84 0.45 -5.07
C VAL A 68 -35.88 0.86 -4.05
N LYS A 69 -36.87 1.66 -4.46
CA LYS A 69 -37.98 2.09 -3.60
C LYS A 69 -39.29 1.57 -4.14
N ARG A 70 -40.29 1.48 -3.27
CA ARG A 70 -41.66 1.13 -3.67
C ARG A 70 -42.15 2.03 -4.80
N ALA A 71 -42.71 1.42 -5.85
CA ALA A 71 -43.33 2.10 -7.00
C ALA A 71 -42.43 3.11 -7.76
N GLN A 72 -41.11 3.10 -7.52
CA GLN A 72 -40.16 3.89 -8.31
C GLN A 72 -39.40 2.96 -9.23
N THR A 73 -39.36 3.31 -10.52
CA THR A 73 -38.38 2.73 -11.44
C THR A 73 -36.99 2.97 -10.89
N VAL A 74 -36.17 1.93 -10.85
CA VAL A 74 -34.77 2.05 -10.42
C VAL A 74 -34.10 3.13 -11.25
N LYS A 75 -33.45 4.09 -10.56
CA LYS A 75 -32.69 5.12 -11.27
C LYS A 75 -31.57 4.44 -12.05
N GLU A 76 -31.36 4.86 -13.29
CA GLU A 76 -30.25 4.35 -14.11
C GLU A 76 -28.88 4.58 -13.45
N LYS A 77 -28.77 5.67 -12.68
CA LYS A 77 -27.54 6.02 -11.95
C LYS A 77 -27.54 5.45 -10.53
N PRO A 78 -26.42 4.85 -10.09
CA PRO A 78 -26.28 4.41 -8.70
C PRO A 78 -26.29 5.60 -7.74
N ILE A 79 -26.70 5.35 -6.49
CA ILE A 79 -26.69 6.37 -5.44
C ILE A 79 -25.29 6.55 -4.84
N ILE A 80 -24.44 5.51 -4.90
CA ILE A 80 -23.05 5.51 -4.44
C ILE A 80 -22.23 4.76 -5.49
N SER A 81 -21.11 5.35 -5.88
CA SER A 81 -20.10 4.71 -6.72
C SER A 81 -18.76 4.76 -6.00
N CYS A 82 -18.26 3.60 -5.60
CA CYS A 82 -16.96 3.43 -5.00
C CYS A 82 -15.88 3.35 -6.08
N LYS A 83 -14.66 3.79 -5.76
CA LYS A 83 -13.49 3.63 -6.65
C LYS A 83 -12.92 2.21 -6.61
N THR A 84 -13.21 1.50 -5.54
CA THR A 84 -12.72 0.18 -5.16
C THR A 84 -13.89 -0.72 -4.84
N ASP A 85 -13.65 -2.03 -4.85
CA ASP A 85 -14.69 -3.02 -4.61
C ASP A 85 -15.22 -2.93 -3.17
N ILE A 86 -16.52 -3.17 -3.04
CA ILE A 86 -17.21 -3.19 -1.76
C ILE A 86 -17.06 -4.60 -1.18
N VAL A 87 -16.40 -4.70 -0.02
CA VAL A 87 -16.27 -5.97 0.71
C VAL A 87 -17.60 -6.35 1.37
N SER A 88 -18.22 -5.39 2.06
CA SER A 88 -19.48 -5.59 2.76
C SER A 88 -20.11 -4.24 3.05
N PHE A 89 -21.45 -4.19 3.09
CA PHE A 89 -22.18 -3.04 3.57
C PHE A 89 -23.38 -3.45 4.43
N ASN A 90 -23.82 -2.52 5.28
CA ASN A 90 -24.89 -2.72 6.24
C ASN A 90 -25.65 -1.40 6.51
N ILE A 91 -26.79 -1.50 7.21
CA ILE A 91 -27.65 -0.35 7.53
C ILE A 91 -27.79 -0.16 9.04
N LEU A 92 -27.43 1.03 9.53
CA LEU A 92 -27.52 1.48 10.93
C LEU A 92 -28.05 2.92 10.96
N ASN A 93 -29.27 3.13 10.47
CA ASN A 93 -29.86 4.45 10.13
C ASN A 93 -29.09 5.27 9.07
N LYS A 94 -27.94 4.75 8.63
CA LYS A 94 -27.04 5.22 7.58
C LYS A 94 -26.56 3.99 6.82
N ILE A 95 -26.10 4.17 5.59
CA ILE A 95 -25.42 3.10 4.84
C ILE A 95 -23.98 3.09 5.33
N VAL A 96 -23.52 1.97 5.84
CA VAL A 96 -22.13 1.76 6.24
C VAL A 96 -21.53 0.76 5.30
N LEU A 97 -20.43 1.09 4.63
CA LEU A 97 -19.78 0.20 3.68
C LEU A 97 -18.27 0.16 3.91
N ALA A 98 -17.69 -1.01 3.70
CA ALA A 98 -16.26 -1.26 3.75
C ALA A 98 -15.77 -1.59 2.34
N THR A 99 -14.62 -1.03 1.99
CA THR A 99 -13.99 -1.22 0.69
C THR A 99 -12.64 -1.91 0.82
N THR A 100 -12.13 -2.43 -0.31
CA THR A 100 -10.86 -3.18 -0.36
C THR A 100 -9.62 -2.33 -0.09
N ASP A 101 -9.71 -0.99 -0.17
CA ASP A 101 -8.66 -0.03 0.19
C ASP A 101 -8.63 0.33 1.69
N HIS A 102 -9.14 -0.54 2.56
CA HIS A 102 -9.09 -0.38 4.02
C HIS A 102 -9.86 0.84 4.53
N MET A 103 -10.90 1.26 3.82
CA MET A 103 -11.71 2.42 4.17
C MET A 103 -13.11 1.98 4.63
N LEU A 104 -13.59 2.61 5.70
CA LEU A 104 -14.94 2.49 6.20
C LEU A 104 -15.69 3.80 5.94
N PHE A 105 -16.78 3.74 5.18
CA PHE A 105 -17.56 4.92 4.81
C PHE A 105 -18.96 4.89 5.44
N PHE A 106 -19.44 6.07 5.80
CA PHE A 106 -20.79 6.31 6.28
C PHE A 106 -21.51 7.23 5.30
N TYR A 107 -22.57 6.74 4.68
CA TYR A 107 -23.39 7.47 3.72
C TYR A 107 -24.81 7.69 4.24
N SER A 108 -25.43 8.79 3.82
CA SER A 108 -26.88 8.95 3.97
C SER A 108 -27.63 8.01 3.03
N PHE A 109 -28.93 7.77 3.28
CA PHE A 109 -29.78 7.01 2.35
C PHE A 109 -29.94 7.66 0.97
N ALA A 110 -29.56 8.93 0.82
CA ALA A 110 -29.53 9.63 -0.45
C ALA A 110 -28.19 9.48 -1.21
N GLY A 111 -27.19 8.81 -0.61
CA GLY A 111 -25.87 8.61 -1.23
C GLY A 111 -24.84 9.70 -0.94
N LYS A 112 -25.11 10.65 -0.02
CA LYS A 112 -24.12 11.64 0.39
C LYS A 112 -23.14 11.02 1.39
N CYS A 113 -21.84 11.12 1.13
CA CYS A 113 -20.81 10.72 2.10
C CYS A 113 -20.86 11.65 3.32
N LEU A 114 -21.04 11.07 4.50
CA LEU A 114 -21.11 11.75 5.79
C LEU A 114 -19.77 11.72 6.51
N ASN A 115 -19.11 10.56 6.51
CA ASN A 115 -17.80 10.38 7.12
C ASN A 115 -17.04 9.23 6.44
N SER A 116 -15.73 9.23 6.56
CA SER A 116 -14.82 8.19 6.08
C SER A 116 -13.71 7.96 7.10
N ILE A 117 -13.42 6.71 7.42
CA ILE A 117 -12.41 6.31 8.40
C ILE A 117 -11.43 5.35 7.73
N ALA A 118 -10.14 5.68 7.76
CA ALA A 118 -9.08 4.76 7.34
C ALA A 118 -8.82 3.75 8.46
N ILE A 119 -9.03 2.47 8.14
CA ILE A 119 -8.85 1.36 9.10
C ILE A 119 -7.39 0.90 9.14
N GLY A 120 -6.68 1.00 8.00
CA GLY A 120 -5.26 0.64 7.87
C GLY A 120 -4.98 -0.87 7.81
N GLU A 121 -6.01 -1.71 7.83
CA GLU A 121 -5.93 -3.17 7.79
C GLU A 121 -7.03 -3.74 6.89
N SER A 122 -6.84 -4.98 6.40
CA SER A 122 -7.83 -5.66 5.56
C SER A 122 -9.13 -5.88 6.32
N ILE A 123 -10.24 -5.40 5.73
CA ILE A 123 -11.57 -5.60 6.27
C ILE A 123 -12.13 -6.86 5.64
N ASN A 124 -12.55 -7.82 6.47
CA ASN A 124 -13.11 -9.10 6.02
C ASN A 124 -14.65 -9.10 6.07
N GLY A 125 -15.26 -8.21 6.85
CA GLY A 125 -16.71 -8.14 6.95
C GLY A 125 -17.20 -7.05 7.91
N LEU A 126 -18.49 -6.75 7.81
CA LEU A 126 -19.18 -5.82 8.68
C LEU A 126 -20.38 -6.51 9.34
N GLU A 127 -20.60 -6.24 10.63
CA GLU A 127 -21.77 -6.72 11.35
C GLU A 127 -22.41 -5.57 12.16
N PRO A 128 -23.73 -5.34 12.02
CA PRO A 128 -24.45 -4.38 12.85
C PRO A 128 -24.39 -4.74 14.33
N PHE A 129 -23.94 -3.79 15.16
CA PHE A 129 -24.05 -3.88 16.61
C PHE A 129 -25.26 -3.08 17.06
N ARG A 130 -26.37 -3.76 17.37
CA ARG A 130 -27.59 -3.14 17.92
C ARG A 130 -27.88 -3.71 19.29
N TYR A 131 -27.72 -2.90 20.33
CA TYR A 131 -27.97 -3.30 21.70
C TYR A 131 -29.17 -2.51 22.27
N ALA A 132 -30.35 -3.12 22.14
CA ALA A 132 -31.63 -2.50 22.50
C ALA A 132 -31.70 -1.96 23.93
N PRO A 133 -31.16 -2.62 24.99
CA PRO A 133 -31.26 -2.12 26.36
C PRO A 133 -30.58 -0.77 26.60
N LYS A 134 -29.60 -0.40 25.78
CA LYS A 134 -28.94 0.91 25.84
C LYS A 134 -29.30 1.82 24.67
N GLN A 135 -30.22 1.39 23.80
CA GLN A 135 -30.55 2.09 22.55
C GLN A 135 -29.30 2.45 21.74
N PHE A 136 -28.30 1.59 21.77
CA PHE A 136 -27.00 1.85 21.17
C PHE A 136 -26.86 1.12 19.83
N GLU A 137 -26.33 1.85 18.84
CA GLU A 137 -26.03 1.34 17.51
C GLU A 137 -24.57 1.65 17.12
N GLY A 138 -23.89 0.64 16.61
CA GLY A 138 -22.54 0.75 16.06
C GLY A 138 -22.30 -0.30 15.00
N ILE A 139 -21.13 -0.27 14.38
CA ILE A 139 -20.71 -1.28 13.40
C ILE A 139 -19.49 -2.02 13.95
N LEU A 140 -19.56 -3.34 13.94
CA LEU A 140 -18.39 -4.19 14.14
C LEU A 140 -17.70 -4.35 12.80
N VAL A 141 -16.40 -4.10 12.80
CA VAL A 141 -15.51 -4.30 11.65
C VAL A 141 -14.64 -5.52 11.94
N LEU A 142 -14.79 -6.55 11.10
CA LEU A 142 -14.01 -7.77 11.18
C LEU A 142 -12.70 -7.55 10.41
N LEU A 143 -11.59 -7.71 11.11
CA LEU A 143 -10.24 -7.72 10.55
C LEU A 143 -9.67 -9.14 10.65
N GLU A 144 -8.42 -9.34 10.22
CA GLU A 144 -7.78 -10.65 10.25
C GLU A 144 -7.71 -11.25 11.66
N ASN A 145 -7.27 -10.49 12.67
CA ASN A 145 -7.07 -10.98 14.03
C ASN A 145 -7.70 -10.05 15.10
N GLN A 146 -8.56 -9.14 14.67
CA GLN A 146 -9.21 -8.17 15.56
C GLN A 146 -10.64 -7.90 15.10
N ILE A 147 -11.48 -7.53 16.05
CA ILE A 147 -12.81 -6.97 15.81
C ILE A 147 -12.84 -5.60 16.44
N ARG A 148 -13.23 -4.59 15.66
CA ARG A 148 -13.29 -3.20 16.12
C ARG A 148 -14.73 -2.70 16.11
N LEU A 149 -15.16 -2.07 17.19
CA LEU A 149 -16.49 -1.45 17.29
C LEU A 149 -16.38 0.04 16.98
N TYR A 150 -17.01 0.48 15.89
CA TYR A 150 -17.06 1.89 15.49
C TYR A 150 -18.47 2.46 15.65
N THR A 151 -18.52 3.73 16.03
CA THR A 151 -19.65 4.61 15.71
C THR A 151 -19.38 5.31 14.40
N HIS A 152 -20.35 6.09 13.92
CA HIS A 152 -20.14 6.96 12.75
C HIS A 152 -19.06 8.05 12.94
N LEU A 153 -18.52 8.23 14.15
CA LEU A 153 -17.51 9.24 14.48
C LEU A 153 -16.18 8.62 14.88
N HIS A 154 -16.22 7.65 15.80
CA HIS A 154 -15.03 7.21 16.52
C HIS A 154 -15.04 5.70 16.79
N LEU A 155 -13.84 5.15 16.98
CA LEU A 155 -13.61 3.81 17.50
C LEU A 155 -13.91 3.77 18.99
N LEU A 156 -14.63 2.74 19.44
CA LEU A 156 -15.04 2.56 20.83
C LEU A 156 -14.38 1.36 21.51
N ASP A 157 -14.15 0.27 20.80
CA ASP A 157 -13.61 -0.94 21.41
C ASP A 157 -12.84 -1.80 20.40
N ILE A 158 -11.89 -2.59 20.91
CA ILE A 158 -11.06 -3.51 20.13
C ILE A 158 -10.97 -4.85 20.86
N ILE A 159 -11.49 -5.89 20.21
CA ILE A 159 -11.30 -7.27 20.64
C ILE A 159 -10.16 -7.85 19.81
N LYS A 160 -9.03 -8.15 20.45
CA LYS A 160 -7.88 -8.81 19.80
C LYS A 160 -7.91 -10.32 20.03
N THR A 161 -7.52 -11.08 19.01
CA THR A 161 -7.38 -12.53 19.06
C THR A 161 -6.05 -12.96 18.46
N GLU A 162 -5.52 -14.10 18.90
CA GLU A 162 -4.30 -14.68 18.32
C GLU A 162 -4.59 -15.44 17.01
N ARG A 163 -5.84 -15.90 16.86
CA ARG A 163 -6.30 -16.66 15.69
C ARG A 163 -6.85 -15.72 14.62
N SER A 164 -6.71 -16.14 13.37
CA SER A 164 -7.35 -15.51 12.21
C SER A 164 -8.87 -15.73 12.26
N LEU A 165 -9.63 -14.69 12.00
CA LEU A 165 -11.09 -14.64 12.07
C LEU A 165 -11.71 -14.74 10.68
N SER A 166 -12.77 -15.53 10.55
CA SER A 166 -13.46 -15.79 9.27
C SER A 166 -14.79 -15.05 9.17
N TRP A 167 -15.64 -15.12 10.20
CA TRP A 167 -16.95 -14.48 10.21
C TRP A 167 -17.39 -14.12 11.64
N MET A 168 -18.36 -13.23 11.75
CA MET A 168 -18.96 -12.86 13.03
C MET A 168 -20.47 -12.60 12.90
N LYS A 169 -21.19 -12.80 13.99
CA LYS A 169 -22.62 -12.46 14.10
C LYS A 169 -22.91 -11.89 15.48
N PHE A 170 -23.61 -10.76 15.54
CA PHE A 170 -24.03 -10.14 16.79
C PHE A 170 -25.55 -10.20 16.94
N GLY A 171 -26.01 -10.58 18.13
CA GLY A 171 -27.43 -10.56 18.43
C GLY A 171 -27.77 -11.31 19.71
N GLN A 172 -29.05 -11.64 19.85
CA GLN A 172 -29.54 -12.43 20.98
C GLN A 172 -29.09 -13.88 20.83
N PHE A 173 -28.48 -14.43 21.88
CA PHE A 173 -28.10 -15.84 21.97
C PHE A 173 -28.65 -16.44 23.26
N GLY A 174 -29.69 -17.27 23.13
CA GLY A 174 -30.43 -17.79 24.27
C GLY A 174 -31.07 -16.66 25.09
N ARG A 175 -30.69 -16.56 26.37
CA ARG A 175 -31.20 -15.54 27.30
C ARG A 175 -30.40 -14.25 27.29
N GLU A 176 -29.25 -14.23 26.63
CA GLU A 176 -28.41 -13.02 26.55
C GLU A 176 -28.77 -12.22 25.30
N GLU A 177 -29.14 -10.97 25.50
CA GLU A 177 -29.57 -10.06 24.42
C GLU A 177 -28.41 -9.57 23.55
N GLY A 178 -27.18 -9.59 24.08
CA GLY A 178 -25.98 -9.15 23.38
C GLY A 178 -24.89 -10.21 23.43
N ALA A 179 -24.81 -11.04 22.39
CA ALA A 179 -23.75 -12.01 22.21
C ALA A 179 -23.11 -11.83 20.83
N LEU A 180 -21.78 -11.82 20.81
CA LEU A 180 -20.97 -11.85 19.60
C LEU A 180 -20.45 -13.26 19.40
N ILE A 181 -20.94 -13.94 18.36
CA ILE A 181 -20.46 -15.25 17.93
C ILE A 181 -19.41 -15.02 16.85
N VAL A 182 -18.25 -15.66 16.99
CA VAL A 182 -17.12 -15.48 16.08
C VAL A 182 -16.58 -16.83 15.65
N GLY A 183 -16.49 -17.04 14.34
CA GLY A 183 -15.82 -18.20 13.74
C GLY A 183 -14.39 -17.87 13.33
N THR A 184 -13.47 -18.76 13.66
CA THR A 184 -12.05 -18.65 13.29
C THR A 184 -11.77 -19.43 12.00
N SER A 185 -10.72 -19.03 11.28
CA SER A 185 -10.35 -19.61 9.98
C SER A 185 -9.90 -21.08 10.07
N ASP A 186 -9.52 -21.54 11.26
CA ASP A 186 -9.18 -22.94 11.57
C ASP A 186 -10.39 -23.81 11.94
N GLY A 187 -11.61 -23.29 11.81
CA GLY A 187 -12.86 -24.01 12.12
C GLY A 187 -13.29 -23.93 13.59
N GLY A 188 -12.56 -23.20 14.43
CA GLY A 188 -12.96 -22.91 15.81
C GLY A 188 -14.12 -21.92 15.89
N LEU A 189 -14.75 -21.88 17.06
CA LEU A 189 -15.86 -20.97 17.37
C LEU A 189 -15.74 -20.50 18.83
N PHE A 190 -15.95 -19.21 19.07
CA PHE A 190 -16.10 -18.69 20.42
C PHE A 190 -17.19 -17.63 20.51
N VAL A 191 -17.72 -17.46 21.72
CA VAL A 191 -18.79 -16.51 22.02
C VAL A 191 -18.31 -15.48 23.03
N LYS A 192 -18.55 -14.20 22.76
CA LYS A 192 -18.30 -13.08 23.68
C LYS A 192 -19.63 -12.45 24.08
N LEU A 193 -19.93 -12.47 25.37
CA LEU A 193 -21.14 -11.85 25.91
C LEU A 193 -20.89 -10.37 26.23
N PHE A 194 -21.78 -9.50 25.75
CA PHE A 194 -21.74 -8.08 26.04
C PHE A 194 -22.21 -7.82 27.47
N ARG A 195 -21.38 -7.12 28.26
CA ARG A 195 -21.71 -6.83 29.66
C ARG A 195 -22.77 -5.74 29.74
N ARG A 196 -23.89 -6.00 30.41
CA ARG A 196 -24.99 -5.03 30.60
C ARG A 196 -24.54 -3.69 31.21
N LYS A 197 -23.50 -3.73 32.05
CA LYS A 197 -22.92 -2.56 32.75
C LYS A 197 -21.78 -1.86 31.97
N ALA A 198 -21.38 -2.33 30.79
CA ALA A 198 -20.29 -1.72 30.02
C ALA A 198 -20.68 -0.30 29.55
N SER A 199 -19.82 0.70 29.75
CA SER A 199 -19.95 2.02 29.10
C SER A 199 -19.39 1.95 27.68
N LEU A 200 -20.00 2.69 26.77
CA LEU A 200 -19.59 2.83 25.36
C LEU A 200 -19.31 4.30 25.01
N ASP A 201 -18.91 5.09 26.01
CA ASP A 201 -18.75 6.54 25.89
C ASP A 201 -17.29 6.93 25.63
N GLU A 202 -16.35 6.03 25.94
CA GLU A 202 -14.91 6.27 25.80
C GLU A 202 -14.43 6.00 24.37
N ARG A 203 -13.82 7.01 23.76
CA ARG A 203 -13.14 6.88 22.48
C ARG A 203 -11.80 6.18 22.67
N VAL A 204 -11.53 5.18 21.83
CA VAL A 204 -10.22 4.53 21.75
C VAL A 204 -9.42 5.15 20.62
N ASP A 205 -8.29 5.76 20.94
CA ASP A 205 -7.33 6.24 19.94
C ASP A 205 -6.31 5.13 19.63
N LEU A 206 -6.30 4.66 18.38
CA LEU A 206 -5.33 3.66 17.89
C LEU A 206 -3.89 4.18 17.94
N ALA A 207 -3.72 5.48 17.68
CA ALA A 207 -2.47 6.19 17.81
C ALA A 207 -2.61 7.18 18.97
N ALA A 208 -2.32 6.72 20.18
CA ALA A 208 -2.07 7.67 21.27
C ALA A 208 -1.03 8.67 20.76
N PRO A 209 -1.24 9.99 20.91
CA PRO A 209 -0.24 10.96 20.51
C PRO A 209 1.08 10.54 21.16
N PRO A 210 2.19 10.53 20.39
CA PRO A 210 3.47 10.15 20.94
C PRO A 210 3.68 10.96 22.22
N LYS A 211 3.94 10.26 23.33
CA LYS A 211 4.23 10.93 24.61
C LYS A 211 5.27 11.99 24.30
N PRO A 212 5.05 13.27 24.67
CA PRO A 212 5.97 14.35 24.31
C PRO A 212 7.37 13.94 24.78
N TYR A 213 8.24 13.66 23.81
CA TYR A 213 9.60 13.27 24.12
C TYR A 213 10.28 14.53 24.66
N ASN A 214 10.63 14.55 25.95
CA ASN A 214 11.53 15.55 26.50
C ASN A 214 12.98 15.28 26.02
N ILE A 215 13.16 15.04 24.73
CA ILE A 215 14.48 14.91 24.11
C ILE A 215 14.97 16.33 23.90
N LYS A 216 15.86 16.77 24.78
CA LYS A 216 16.64 17.98 24.57
C LYS A 216 17.46 17.77 23.30
N LEU A 217 17.04 18.40 22.20
CA LEU A 217 17.78 18.38 20.95
C LEU A 217 19.22 18.80 21.24
N ASN A 218 20.18 17.92 20.93
CA ASN A 218 21.60 18.21 21.12
C ASN A 218 22.07 19.08 19.95
N ILE A 219 21.57 20.32 19.89
CA ILE A 219 21.96 21.30 18.89
C ILE A 219 23.39 21.74 19.25
N PRO A 220 24.39 21.44 18.40
CA PRO A 220 25.75 21.86 18.67
C PRO A 220 25.80 23.39 18.77
N LYS A 221 26.43 23.90 19.82
CA LYS A 221 26.63 25.34 19.96
C LYS A 221 27.62 25.82 18.89
N LYS A 222 27.33 26.96 18.26
CA LYS A 222 28.29 27.62 17.37
C LYS A 222 29.56 27.94 18.17
N SER A 223 30.69 27.43 17.71
CA SER A 223 31.99 27.69 18.32
C SER A 223 32.47 29.10 17.97
N LYS A 224 33.41 29.63 18.75
CA LYS A 224 34.08 30.90 18.43
C LYS A 224 34.72 30.86 17.03
N ILE A 225 35.34 29.74 16.67
CA ILE A 225 35.95 29.50 15.35
C ILE A 225 34.90 29.67 14.23
N PHE A 226 33.70 29.12 14.39
CA PHE A 226 32.63 29.27 13.41
C PHE A 226 32.25 30.75 13.21
N ILE A 227 32.16 31.51 14.30
CA ILE A 227 31.82 32.94 14.27
C ILE A 227 32.93 33.74 13.60
N ASP A 228 34.18 33.52 14.00
CA ASP A 228 35.35 34.23 13.46
C ASP A 228 35.54 33.92 11.96
N GLN A 229 35.34 32.66 11.55
CA GLN A 229 35.36 32.25 10.14
C GLN A 229 34.25 32.94 9.34
N THR A 230 33.04 33.03 9.89
CA THR A 230 31.92 33.72 9.21
C THR A 230 32.21 35.21 8.99
N MET A 231 32.87 35.87 9.96
CA MET A 231 33.30 37.27 9.81
C MET A 231 34.38 37.43 8.76
N ARG A 232 35.40 36.55 8.77
CA ARG A 232 36.48 36.55 7.77
C ARG A 232 35.93 36.33 6.35
N GLU A 233 35.00 35.40 6.18
CA GLU A 233 34.35 35.12 4.90
C GLU A 233 33.51 36.31 4.42
N ARG A 234 32.79 36.97 5.32
CA ARG A 234 32.01 38.19 5.00
C ARG A 234 32.88 39.36 4.53
N GLU A 235 34.08 39.50 5.08
CA GLU A 235 35.00 40.59 4.70
C GLU A 235 35.77 40.28 3.39
N ASN A 236 36.01 39.01 3.08
CA ASN A 236 36.86 38.59 1.95
C ASN A 236 36.11 37.84 0.84
N VAL A 237 34.79 38.03 0.72
CA VAL A 237 33.91 37.33 -0.24
C VAL A 237 34.49 37.32 -1.65
N ASN A 238 34.94 38.47 -2.14
CA ASN A 238 35.40 38.64 -3.53
C ASN A 238 36.71 37.88 -3.80
N GLN A 239 37.63 37.85 -2.83
CA GLN A 239 38.90 37.15 -2.97
C GLN A 239 38.70 35.63 -2.95
N ILE A 240 37.86 35.13 -2.03
CA ILE A 240 37.55 33.70 -1.90
C ILE A 240 36.89 33.17 -3.18
N ASN A 241 35.94 33.93 -3.75
CA ASN A 241 35.24 33.54 -4.97
C ASN A 241 36.17 33.47 -6.19
N GLN A 242 37.13 34.40 -6.31
CA GLN A 242 38.09 34.43 -7.43
C GLN A 242 39.09 33.28 -7.36
N VAL A 243 39.65 32.98 -6.17
CA VAL A 243 40.64 31.91 -6.00
C VAL A 243 40.00 30.53 -6.19
N ALA A 244 38.80 30.31 -5.64
CA ALA A 244 38.09 29.04 -5.78
C ALA A 244 37.75 28.70 -7.24
N PHE A 245 37.37 29.69 -8.04
CA PHE A 245 37.04 29.48 -9.45
C PHE A 245 38.30 29.26 -10.31
N ALA A 246 39.42 29.92 -9.98
CA ALA A 246 40.68 29.80 -10.71
C ALA A 246 41.42 28.48 -10.44
N GLU A 247 41.44 27.98 -9.19
CA GLU A 247 42.14 26.73 -8.85
C GLU A 247 41.35 25.48 -9.26
N MET A 248 40.00 25.55 -9.22
CA MET A 248 39.14 24.42 -9.61
C MET A 248 39.07 24.22 -11.13
N SER A 249 39.31 25.26 -11.93
CA SER A 249 39.36 25.18 -13.40
C SER A 249 40.68 24.61 -13.94
N VAL A 250 41.77 24.64 -13.16
CA VAL A 250 43.06 24.06 -13.55
C VAL A 250 43.19 22.58 -13.16
N SER A 251 42.49 22.15 -12.10
CA SER A 251 42.56 20.78 -11.57
C SER A 251 41.51 19.80 -12.14
N SER A 252 40.53 20.29 -12.90
CA SER A 252 39.45 19.48 -13.50
C SER A 252 39.70 19.11 -14.97
N ALA A 253 40.91 19.33 -15.48
CA ALA A 253 41.32 18.98 -16.84
C ALA A 253 41.85 17.54 -17.01
N ASP A 254 41.89 16.74 -15.94
CA ASP A 254 42.19 15.31 -16.03
C ASP A 254 40.91 14.55 -16.41
N SER A 255 40.48 14.73 -17.66
CA SER A 255 39.42 13.92 -18.25
C SER A 255 39.87 12.48 -18.43
N ILE A 256 39.03 11.54 -17.98
CA ILE A 256 39.21 10.08 -18.07
C ILE A 256 39.12 9.57 -19.54
N SER A 257 38.77 10.46 -20.49
CA SER A 257 38.63 10.16 -21.92
C SER A 257 39.23 11.28 -22.76
N THR A 258 39.98 10.92 -23.81
CA THR A 258 40.54 11.86 -24.79
C THR A 258 39.48 12.51 -25.69
N HIS A 259 38.26 11.98 -25.72
CA HIS A 259 37.11 12.55 -26.44
C HIS A 259 35.82 12.53 -25.59
N PRO A 260 35.08 13.66 -25.50
CA PRO A 260 33.85 13.76 -24.70
C PRO A 260 32.74 12.79 -25.14
N ASP A 261 32.61 12.57 -26.46
CA ASP A 261 31.54 11.76 -27.07
C ASP A 261 31.79 10.24 -26.99
N HIS A 262 32.93 9.84 -26.44
CA HIS A 262 33.36 8.44 -26.30
C HIS A 262 33.81 8.12 -24.87
N SER A 263 33.18 8.74 -23.88
CA SER A 263 33.48 8.46 -22.48
C SER A 263 32.99 7.07 -22.06
N VAL A 264 33.91 6.32 -21.45
CA VAL A 264 33.69 4.97 -20.91
C VAL A 264 34.17 4.98 -19.47
N ASP A 265 33.32 4.50 -18.57
CA ASP A 265 33.70 4.26 -17.18
C ASP A 265 34.22 2.82 -17.03
N ILE A 266 35.36 2.69 -16.36
CA ILE A 266 36.11 1.43 -16.21
C ILE A 266 36.32 1.17 -14.72
N ALA A 267 35.68 0.12 -14.21
CA ALA A 267 35.89 -0.35 -12.85
C ALA A 267 36.53 -1.74 -12.86
N VAL A 268 37.65 -1.90 -12.17
CA VAL A 268 38.40 -3.17 -12.13
C VAL A 268 38.31 -3.80 -10.75
N THR A 269 38.02 -5.09 -10.70
CA THR A 269 38.00 -5.89 -9.47
C THR A 269 38.91 -7.09 -9.63
N VAL A 270 39.66 -7.39 -8.57
CA VAL A 270 40.59 -8.53 -8.53
C VAL A 270 40.04 -9.57 -7.57
N ASN A 271 39.83 -10.79 -8.08
CA ASN A 271 39.32 -11.93 -7.34
C ASN A 271 40.40 -13.03 -7.29
N GLY A 272 41.01 -13.23 -6.13
CA GLY A 272 41.97 -14.30 -5.87
C GLY A 272 43.11 -13.85 -4.98
N PHE A 273 43.57 -14.73 -4.10
CA PHE A 273 44.71 -14.53 -3.21
C PHE A 273 45.78 -15.57 -3.56
N GLY A 274 46.67 -15.24 -4.50
CA GLY A 274 47.71 -16.15 -4.97
C GLY A 274 48.39 -15.67 -6.25
N PRO A 275 49.39 -16.41 -6.76
CA PRO A 275 50.09 -16.07 -7.99
C PRO A 275 49.20 -16.20 -9.23
N LYS A 276 48.02 -16.83 -9.13
CA LYS A 276 46.99 -16.83 -10.16
C LYS A 276 45.72 -16.20 -9.61
N PHE A 277 45.24 -15.15 -10.27
CA PHE A 277 44.03 -14.44 -9.87
C PHE A 277 43.18 -14.08 -11.09
N ARG A 278 41.90 -13.85 -10.84
CA ARG A 278 40.93 -13.45 -11.86
C ARG A 278 40.73 -11.94 -11.81
N LEU A 279 40.81 -11.30 -12.96
CA LEU A 279 40.57 -9.88 -13.10
C LEU A 279 39.23 -9.66 -13.81
N ASN A 280 38.29 -8.98 -13.17
CA ASN A 280 37.02 -8.59 -13.78
C ASN A 280 37.03 -7.09 -14.07
N VAL A 281 36.90 -6.74 -15.35
CA VAL A 281 36.76 -5.37 -15.85
C VAL A 281 35.29 -5.11 -16.13
N LYS A 282 34.71 -4.17 -15.40
CA LYS A 282 33.35 -3.70 -15.59
C LYS A 282 33.39 -2.40 -16.39
N LEU A 283 32.71 -2.39 -17.53
CA LEU A 283 32.60 -1.27 -18.44
C LEU A 283 31.17 -0.71 -18.43
N SER A 284 31.05 0.60 -18.45
CA SER A 284 29.79 1.30 -18.71
C SER A 284 29.98 2.46 -19.66
N CYS A 285 29.00 2.63 -20.54
CA CYS A 285 28.88 3.81 -21.39
C CYS A 285 28.35 4.99 -20.56
N THR A 286 29.12 6.07 -20.47
CA THR A 286 28.69 7.31 -19.79
C THR A 286 28.02 8.31 -20.75
N THR A 287 28.04 8.03 -22.06
CA THR A 287 27.39 8.86 -23.07
C THR A 287 25.93 8.44 -23.31
N LYS A 288 25.16 9.32 -23.97
CA LYS A 288 23.75 9.06 -24.33
C LYS A 288 23.60 8.17 -25.57
N THR A 289 24.67 7.95 -26.32
CA THR A 289 24.69 7.17 -27.57
C THR A 289 25.42 5.85 -27.34
N PRO A 290 24.94 4.73 -27.92
CA PRO A 290 25.66 3.46 -27.82
C PRO A 290 27.05 3.55 -28.46
N LEU A 291 28.02 2.87 -27.85
CA LEU A 291 29.39 2.78 -28.36
C LEU A 291 29.62 1.44 -29.05
N TYR A 292 30.28 1.49 -30.21
CA TYR A 292 30.54 0.35 -31.09
C TYR A 292 32.04 0.23 -31.40
N ASN A 293 32.45 -0.96 -31.87
CA ASN A 293 33.81 -1.25 -32.35
C ASN A 293 34.92 -0.97 -31.33
N LEU A 294 34.67 -1.35 -30.08
CA LEU A 294 35.59 -1.16 -28.96
C LEU A 294 36.41 -2.43 -28.70
N TRP A 295 37.66 -2.22 -28.30
CA TRP A 295 38.58 -3.26 -27.89
C TRP A 295 39.23 -2.89 -26.56
N LEU A 296 39.14 -3.82 -25.61
CA LEU A 296 39.78 -3.68 -24.31
C LEU A 296 41.16 -4.34 -24.37
N SER A 297 42.20 -3.57 -24.10
CA SER A 297 43.57 -4.04 -24.07
C SER A 297 44.20 -3.87 -22.68
N MET A 298 44.92 -4.89 -22.24
CA MET A 298 45.68 -4.87 -21.00
C MET A 298 47.14 -4.57 -21.30
N VAL A 299 47.66 -3.49 -20.71
CA VAL A 299 49.07 -3.10 -20.79
C VAL A 299 49.77 -3.48 -19.49
N PHE A 300 50.75 -4.37 -19.60
CA PHE A 300 51.49 -4.93 -18.48
C PHE A 300 52.93 -5.25 -18.90
N SER A 301 53.81 -5.42 -17.91
CA SER A 301 55.18 -5.89 -18.12
C SER A 301 55.21 -7.42 -18.21
N PRO A 302 55.64 -8.01 -19.35
CA PRO A 302 55.64 -9.47 -19.53
C PRO A 302 56.57 -10.24 -18.58
N SER A 303 57.55 -9.56 -17.98
CA SER A 303 58.43 -10.15 -16.95
C SER A 303 57.69 -10.42 -15.63
N ILE A 304 56.61 -9.69 -15.36
CA ILE A 304 55.92 -9.69 -14.05
C ILE A 304 54.57 -10.39 -14.13
N TYR A 305 53.84 -10.23 -15.23
CA TYR A 305 52.51 -10.80 -15.41
C TYR A 305 52.39 -11.60 -16.71
N ARG A 306 51.64 -12.69 -16.66
CA ARG A 306 51.20 -13.48 -17.81
C ARG A 306 49.68 -13.50 -17.85
N PHE A 307 49.11 -12.95 -18.92
CA PHE A 307 47.66 -12.92 -19.15
C PHE A 307 47.25 -14.05 -20.09
N GLU A 308 46.09 -14.66 -19.85
CA GLU A 308 45.49 -15.61 -20.78
C GLU A 308 44.94 -14.91 -22.03
N GLN A 309 44.31 -13.75 -21.83
CA GLN A 309 43.80 -12.88 -22.89
C GLN A 309 44.20 -11.43 -22.60
N THR A 310 44.92 -10.81 -23.54
CA THR A 310 45.44 -9.44 -23.46
C THR A 310 44.64 -8.42 -24.26
N LEU A 311 43.81 -8.91 -25.19
CA LEU A 311 42.98 -8.12 -26.09
C LEU A 311 41.60 -8.77 -26.19
N ILE A 312 40.57 -8.05 -25.75
CA ILE A 312 39.19 -8.57 -25.66
C ILE A 312 38.28 -7.68 -26.52
N PRO A 313 37.53 -8.25 -27.49
CA PRO A 313 36.53 -7.49 -28.24
C PRO A 313 35.37 -7.12 -27.32
N VAL A 314 35.05 -5.83 -27.28
CA VAL A 314 33.95 -5.31 -26.46
C VAL A 314 32.70 -5.24 -27.33
N SER A 315 31.66 -5.96 -26.91
CA SER A 315 30.34 -5.87 -27.54
C SER A 315 29.76 -4.45 -27.42
N ILE A 316 28.69 -4.15 -28.15
CA ILE A 316 28.00 -2.86 -28.07
C ILE A 316 27.74 -2.45 -26.61
N LEU A 317 28.21 -1.27 -26.21
CA LEU A 317 27.96 -0.73 -24.88
C LEU A 317 26.72 0.19 -24.94
N MET A 318 25.61 -0.28 -24.37
CA MET A 318 24.38 0.51 -24.27
C MET A 318 24.43 1.47 -23.07
N PRO A 319 23.92 2.71 -23.20
CA PRO A 319 23.75 3.61 -22.07
C PRO A 319 22.92 2.97 -20.94
N GLY A 320 23.34 3.18 -19.69
CA GLY A 320 22.65 2.67 -18.50
C GLY A 320 22.87 1.18 -18.17
N HIS A 321 23.70 0.47 -18.94
CA HIS A 321 24.03 -0.94 -18.71
C HIS A 321 25.51 -1.13 -18.35
N PHE A 322 25.80 -2.20 -17.61
CA PHE A 322 27.16 -2.59 -17.26
C PHE A 322 27.53 -3.93 -17.89
N TYR A 323 28.74 -4.01 -18.43
CA TYR A 323 29.27 -5.20 -19.09
C TYR A 323 30.53 -5.64 -18.36
N THR A 324 30.65 -6.92 -18.04
CA THR A 324 31.80 -7.45 -17.30
C THR A 324 32.60 -8.42 -18.15
N PHE A 325 33.88 -8.12 -18.31
CA PHE A 325 34.86 -8.93 -19.03
C PHE A 325 35.84 -9.51 -18.03
N THR A 326 36.22 -10.76 -18.22
CA THR A 326 37.04 -11.51 -17.27
C THR A 326 38.25 -12.10 -17.96
N THR A 327 39.43 -11.98 -17.35
CA THR A 327 40.67 -12.63 -17.79
C THR A 327 41.43 -13.19 -16.60
N LEU A 328 42.14 -14.31 -16.81
CA LEU A 328 43.03 -14.88 -15.80
C LEU A 328 44.44 -14.29 -15.94
N VAL A 329 45.02 -13.95 -14.79
CA VAL A 329 46.35 -13.35 -14.68
C VAL A 329 47.20 -14.21 -13.76
N GLU A 330 48.41 -14.50 -14.21
CA GLU A 330 49.45 -15.14 -13.43
C GLU A 330 50.60 -14.16 -13.15
N CYS A 331 50.95 -14.01 -11.89
CA CYS A 331 52.04 -13.19 -11.39
C CYS A 331 53.31 -14.06 -11.32
N LEU A 332 54.32 -13.68 -12.10
CA LEU A 332 55.60 -14.36 -12.24
C LEU A 332 56.61 -13.90 -11.17
N GLU A 333 56.51 -12.63 -10.73
CA GLU A 333 57.37 -12.01 -9.72
C GLU A 333 56.55 -11.21 -8.70
N GLN A 334 56.88 -11.31 -7.41
CA GLN A 334 56.11 -10.69 -6.31
C GLN A 334 56.34 -9.17 -6.11
N GLU A 335 56.72 -8.44 -7.16
CA GLU A 335 56.88 -6.98 -7.09
C GLU A 335 55.57 -6.23 -7.41
N LYS A 336 55.32 -5.14 -6.65
CA LYS A 336 54.12 -4.31 -6.83
C LYS A 336 54.28 -3.38 -8.04
N VAL A 337 53.94 -3.88 -9.22
CA VAL A 337 53.87 -3.06 -10.45
C VAL A 337 52.42 -2.96 -10.93
N SER A 338 52.03 -1.76 -11.37
CA SER A 338 50.68 -1.44 -11.83
C SER A 338 50.37 -2.10 -13.19
N ILE A 339 49.12 -2.51 -13.36
CA ILE A 339 48.55 -2.92 -14.65
C ILE A 339 47.73 -1.75 -15.17
N SER A 340 47.95 -1.36 -16.42
CA SER A 340 47.18 -0.29 -17.08
C SER A 340 46.18 -0.87 -18.07
N PHE A 341 44.97 -0.30 -18.14
CA PHE A 341 43.95 -0.70 -19.10
C PHE A 341 43.78 0.39 -20.15
N ARG A 342 43.72 0.01 -21.43
CA ARG A 342 43.47 0.93 -22.54
C ARG A 342 42.28 0.44 -23.35
N MET A 343 41.40 1.37 -23.71
CA MET A 343 40.28 1.13 -24.61
C MET A 343 40.62 1.72 -25.97
N TYR A 344 40.49 0.92 -27.02
CA TYR A 344 40.71 1.34 -28.39
C TYR A 344 39.41 1.26 -29.17
N ARG A 345 39.16 2.25 -30.02
CA ARG A 345 38.10 2.21 -31.03
C ARG A 345 38.73 1.96 -32.38
N VAL A 346 38.18 1.02 -33.15
CA VAL A 346 38.63 0.76 -34.51
C VAL A 346 37.70 1.50 -35.47
N GLU A 347 38.26 2.45 -36.21
CA GLU A 347 37.60 3.12 -37.33
C GLU A 347 38.00 2.39 -38.62
N TYR A 348 37.01 2.10 -39.48
CA TYR A 348 37.18 1.47 -40.78
C TYR A 348 37.08 2.50 -41.89
#